data_AF-A0A8C9PTP9-F1
#
_entry.id   AF-A0A8C9PTP9-F1
#
_cell.length_a   1.000
_cell.length_b   1.000
_cell.length_c   1.000
_cell.angle_alpha   90.00
_cell.angle_beta   90.00
_cell.angle_gamma   90.00
#
_symmetry.space_group_name_H-M   'P 1'
#
loop_
_entity.id
_entity.type
_entity.pdbx_description
1 polymer ?
#
loop_
_entity_poly.entity_id
_entity_poly.type
_entity_poly.pdbx_seq_one_letter_code
_entity_poly.pdbx_strand_id
1 'polypeptide(L)'
;QSFFGGTVMGEAGMKTVEDVGSPLKYEFQVSPVGEGLVALGALVLGLEWPYEVTNGKWLLYPTEITVLGNGSWPCSPPGDLVNPLNLTLSDPGDRPPSPQRRRRELDPGGGQGPPPVTLAAAKKAKSETVLSCSTGRARCVWLECPIPDASIVTNVTVKARVWNSTFIEDYRDFDRVRVDGSATLFLRTSVPTINMENKTTWFSVDIDSELVEELPAEIELWLVIVAVSAGLLLLGLIILLLWKCDFFKRTRYYRIMPKYHAVRIREEERYPAPGSTLPTKKHWVTSWQTRDRYY
;
A
#
# COMPACT_ATOMS: atom_id res chain seq x y z
N GLN A 1 -0.55 2.48 -17.66
CA GLN A 1 -0.46 2.56 -16.19
C GLN A 1 -1.66 1.84 -15.62
N SER A 2 -1.46 1.08 -14.55
CA SER A 2 -2.50 0.34 -13.82
C SER A 2 -2.20 0.42 -12.32
N PHE A 3 -3.03 -0.19 -11.50
CA PHE A 3 -2.86 -0.20 -10.05
C PHE A 3 -3.17 -1.58 -9.47
N PHE A 4 -2.67 -1.88 -8.28
CA PHE A 4 -3.02 -3.07 -7.52
C PHE A 4 -3.46 -2.71 -6.09
N GLY A 5 -4.48 -3.39 -5.58
CA GLY A 5 -5.08 -3.10 -4.28
C GLY A 5 -6.23 -4.05 -3.95
N GLY A 6 -6.87 -3.83 -2.80
CA GLY A 6 -7.99 -4.65 -2.32
C GLY A 6 -7.57 -5.78 -1.38
N THR A 7 -8.34 -6.87 -1.40
CA THR A 7 -8.15 -8.02 -0.52
C THR A 7 -7.59 -9.21 -1.30
N VAL A 8 -6.68 -9.96 -0.67
CA VAL A 8 -6.14 -11.20 -1.24
C VAL A 8 -7.27 -12.21 -1.47
N MET A 9 -7.40 -12.68 -2.70
CA MET A 9 -8.33 -13.73 -3.10
C MET A 9 -7.56 -14.87 -3.77
N GLY A 10 -7.84 -16.11 -3.36
CA GLY A 10 -7.25 -17.30 -3.97
C GLY A 10 -7.90 -17.61 -5.32
N GLU A 11 -7.16 -18.33 -6.18
CA GLU A 11 -7.58 -18.71 -7.53
C GLU A 11 -8.96 -19.41 -7.56
N ALA A 12 -9.17 -20.41 -6.70
CA ALA A 12 -10.44 -21.13 -6.61
C ALA A 12 -11.63 -20.27 -6.13
N GLY A 13 -11.36 -19.09 -5.57
CA GLY A 13 -12.39 -18.14 -5.13
C GLY A 13 -12.88 -17.19 -6.22
N MET A 14 -12.12 -17.05 -7.31
CA MET A 14 -12.43 -16.10 -8.39
C MET A 14 -13.52 -16.64 -9.31
N LYS A 15 -14.48 -15.78 -9.67
CA LYS A 15 -15.60 -16.16 -10.58
C LYS A 15 -15.66 -15.25 -11.80
N THR A 16 -15.46 -13.96 -11.57
CA THR A 16 -15.46 -12.94 -12.60
C THR A 16 -14.04 -12.48 -12.88
N VAL A 17 -13.81 -11.94 -14.07
CA VAL A 17 -12.50 -11.33 -14.35
C VAL A 17 -12.23 -10.13 -13.43
N GLU A 18 -13.24 -9.42 -12.93
CA GLU A 18 -13.02 -8.33 -11.98
C GLU A 18 -12.40 -8.78 -10.65
N ASP A 19 -12.65 -10.03 -10.24
CA ASP A 19 -12.08 -10.60 -9.01
C ASP A 19 -10.55 -10.76 -9.10
N VAL A 20 -10.00 -10.83 -10.32
CA VAL A 20 -8.56 -10.98 -10.55
C VAL A 20 -7.79 -9.72 -10.19
N GLY A 21 -8.33 -8.55 -10.57
CA GLY A 21 -7.70 -7.26 -10.31
C GLY A 21 -7.93 -6.23 -11.40
N SER A 22 -7.01 -5.26 -11.54
CA SER A 22 -7.19 -4.11 -12.42
C SER A 22 -7.07 -4.47 -13.91
N PRO A 23 -7.91 -3.88 -14.79
CA PRO A 23 -7.90 -4.21 -16.21
C PRO A 23 -6.69 -3.61 -16.93
N LEU A 24 -6.20 -4.34 -17.93
CA LEU A 24 -5.14 -3.96 -18.84
C LEU A 24 -5.63 -4.13 -20.28
N LYS A 25 -5.23 -3.20 -21.15
CA LYS A 25 -5.52 -3.26 -22.58
C LYS A 25 -4.28 -2.88 -23.35
N TYR A 26 -3.81 -3.79 -24.20
CA TYR A 26 -2.73 -3.53 -25.16
C TYR A 26 -3.31 -3.57 -26.57
N GLU A 27 -2.93 -2.60 -27.39
CA GLU A 27 -3.35 -2.51 -28.78
C GLU A 27 -2.11 -2.47 -29.67
N PHE A 28 -2.03 -3.44 -30.58
CA PHE A 28 -0.96 -3.55 -31.56
C PHE A 28 -1.54 -3.32 -32.95
N GLN A 29 -1.06 -2.28 -33.63
CA GLN A 29 -1.48 -1.97 -34.99
C GLN A 29 -0.48 -2.58 -35.97
N VAL A 30 -0.99 -3.41 -36.88
CA VAL A 30 -0.23 -4.01 -37.97
C VAL A 30 -0.70 -3.40 -39.27
N SER A 31 0.20 -2.70 -39.96
CA SER A 31 -0.08 -2.08 -41.26
C SER A 31 0.74 -2.74 -42.37
N PRO A 32 0.14 -3.00 -43.54
CA PRO A 32 0.86 -3.48 -44.71
C PRO A 32 1.81 -2.39 -45.23
N VAL A 33 3.02 -2.79 -45.60
CA VAL A 33 3.99 -1.93 -46.28
C VAL A 33 4.17 -2.46 -47.70
N GLY A 34 3.45 -1.89 -48.67
CA GLY A 34 3.49 -2.27 -50.09
C GLY A 34 2.39 -3.24 -50.52
N GLU A 35 2.46 -3.71 -51.77
CA GLU A 35 1.53 -4.73 -52.29
C GLU A 35 1.78 -6.06 -51.55
N GLY A 36 0.81 -6.46 -50.73
CA GLY A 36 0.91 -7.66 -49.90
C GLY A 36 1.00 -8.94 -50.74
N LEU A 37 1.85 -9.88 -50.32
CA LEU A 37 1.91 -11.23 -50.86
C LEU A 37 0.71 -12.05 -50.35
N VAL A 38 -0.49 -11.64 -50.75
CA VAL A 38 -1.76 -12.31 -50.45
C VAL A 38 -1.80 -13.61 -51.24
N ALA A 39 -1.21 -14.68 -50.68
CA ALA A 39 -1.42 -16.09 -51.06
C ALA A 39 -0.29 -17.01 -50.55
N LEU A 40 0.86 -16.47 -50.13
CA LEU A 40 2.09 -17.27 -49.98
C LEU A 40 2.53 -17.48 -48.53
N GLY A 41 1.80 -16.96 -47.55
CA GLY A 41 2.08 -17.15 -46.12
C GLY A 41 1.07 -16.41 -45.24
N ALA A 42 1.11 -16.69 -43.94
CA ALA A 42 0.29 -16.02 -42.93
C ALA A 42 1.18 -15.14 -42.02
N LEU A 43 0.78 -13.89 -41.79
CA LEU A 43 1.40 -13.07 -40.76
C LEU A 43 0.94 -13.55 -39.38
N VAL A 44 1.88 -13.65 -38.45
CA VAL A 44 1.61 -14.07 -37.07
C VAL A 44 2.19 -13.04 -36.12
N LEU A 45 1.37 -12.58 -35.19
CA LEU A 45 1.80 -11.79 -34.04
C LEU A 45 2.07 -12.74 -32.87
N GLY A 46 3.33 -12.94 -32.52
CA GLY A 46 3.75 -13.65 -31.32
C GLY A 46 3.95 -12.66 -30.17
N LEU A 47 3.41 -12.96 -28.99
CA LEU A 47 3.64 -12.17 -27.79
C LEU A 47 4.43 -13.01 -26.77
N GLU A 48 5.55 -12.46 -26.31
CA GLU A 48 6.24 -12.93 -25.11
C GLU A 48 5.54 -12.31 -23.89
N TRP A 49 4.56 -13.05 -23.39
CA TRP A 49 3.63 -12.54 -22.39
C TRP A 49 4.10 -12.85 -20.95
N PRO A 50 4.25 -11.85 -20.07
CA PRO A 50 4.63 -12.05 -18.66
C PRO A 50 3.51 -12.72 -17.85
N TYR A 51 3.49 -14.04 -17.86
CA TYR A 51 2.38 -14.85 -17.36
C TYR A 51 2.44 -15.09 -15.85
N GLU A 52 3.62 -15.44 -15.37
CA GLU A 52 3.88 -15.81 -13.98
C GLU A 52 5.13 -15.11 -13.44
N VAL A 53 5.21 -15.00 -12.12
CA VAL A 53 6.48 -14.69 -11.44
C VAL A 53 7.34 -15.96 -11.30
N THR A 54 8.61 -15.81 -10.97
CA THR A 54 9.54 -16.94 -10.78
C THR A 54 9.05 -17.99 -9.78
N ASN A 55 8.20 -17.59 -8.83
CA ASN A 55 7.59 -18.43 -7.81
C ASN A 55 6.40 -19.26 -8.31
N GLY A 56 5.97 -19.08 -9.58
CA GLY A 56 4.81 -19.78 -10.16
C GLY A 56 3.46 -19.18 -9.79
N LYS A 57 3.43 -17.99 -9.17
CA LYS A 57 2.18 -17.23 -9.00
C LYS A 57 1.88 -16.44 -10.28
N TRP A 58 0.60 -16.20 -10.53
CA TRP A 58 0.11 -15.38 -11.63
C TRP A 58 0.66 -13.94 -11.60
N LEU A 59 1.01 -13.40 -12.76
CA LEU A 59 1.47 -12.01 -12.92
C LEU A 59 0.44 -11.19 -13.72
N LEU A 60 0.38 -11.41 -15.04
CA LEU A 60 -0.63 -10.80 -15.92
C LEU A 60 -1.53 -11.88 -16.50
N TYR A 61 -2.82 -11.82 -16.17
CA TYR A 61 -3.82 -12.79 -16.60
C TYR A 61 -4.47 -12.37 -17.92
N PRO A 62 -4.19 -13.02 -19.07
CA PRO A 62 -4.83 -12.69 -20.34
C PRO A 62 -6.28 -13.18 -20.35
N THR A 63 -7.22 -12.27 -20.65
CA THR A 63 -8.66 -12.57 -20.62
C THR A 63 -9.23 -12.82 -22.01
N GLU A 64 -8.87 -11.98 -22.99
CA GLU A 64 -9.30 -12.15 -24.37
C GLU A 64 -8.30 -11.50 -25.31
N ILE A 65 -8.17 -12.08 -26.51
CA ILE A 65 -7.41 -11.49 -27.61
C ILE A 65 -8.34 -11.38 -28.79
N THR A 66 -8.46 -10.17 -29.34
CA THR A 66 -9.32 -9.89 -30.49
C THR A 66 -8.50 -9.27 -31.60
N VAL A 67 -8.74 -9.73 -32.82
CA VAL A 67 -8.10 -9.24 -34.03
C VAL A 67 -9.17 -8.52 -34.85
N LEU A 68 -8.98 -7.22 -35.04
CA LEU A 68 -9.91 -6.31 -35.71
C LEU A 68 -9.31 -5.83 -37.04
N GLY A 69 -9.87 -6.30 -38.15
CA GLY A 69 -9.52 -5.88 -39.50
C GLY A 69 -10.79 -5.60 -40.31
N ASN A 70 -11.06 -6.40 -41.34
CA ASN A 70 -12.31 -6.35 -42.10
C ASN A 70 -13.49 -6.95 -41.31
N GLY A 71 -13.17 -7.76 -40.30
CA GLY A 71 -14.09 -8.26 -39.29
C GLY A 71 -13.41 -8.32 -37.94
N SER A 72 -14.15 -8.80 -36.94
CA SER A 72 -13.66 -9.06 -35.59
C SER A 72 -13.58 -10.56 -35.36
N TRP A 73 -12.41 -11.05 -35.00
CA TRP A 73 -12.16 -12.47 -34.76
C TRP A 73 -11.48 -12.66 -33.40
N PRO A 74 -11.94 -13.59 -32.56
CA PRO A 74 -11.18 -13.99 -31.39
C PRO A 74 -9.92 -14.74 -31.81
N CYS A 75 -8.80 -14.49 -31.11
CA CYS A 75 -7.59 -15.27 -31.24
C CYS A 75 -7.42 -16.18 -30.01
N SER A 76 -7.27 -17.48 -30.26
CA SER A 76 -6.95 -18.48 -29.24
C SER A 76 -5.61 -19.14 -29.58
N PRO A 77 -4.52 -18.74 -28.89
CA PRO A 77 -3.22 -19.39 -29.07
C PRO A 77 -3.27 -20.83 -28.53
N PRO A 78 -2.39 -21.73 -29.02
CA PRO A 78 -2.35 -23.12 -28.57
C PRO A 78 -2.02 -23.21 -27.07
N GLY A 79 -2.59 -24.22 -26.39
CA GLY A 79 -2.31 -24.51 -24.99
C GLY A 79 -3.25 -23.86 -23.97
N ASP A 80 -4.42 -23.38 -24.40
CA ASP A 80 -5.48 -22.82 -23.54
C ASP A 80 -4.97 -21.74 -22.55
N LEU A 81 -4.02 -20.93 -23.03
CA LEU A 81 -3.33 -19.92 -22.20
C LEU A 81 -4.18 -18.67 -21.95
N VAL A 82 -5.22 -18.44 -22.74
CA VAL A 82 -6.12 -17.27 -22.64
C VAL A 82 -7.34 -17.66 -21.84
N ASN A 83 -7.59 -16.95 -20.74
CA ASN A 83 -8.65 -17.22 -19.77
C ASN A 83 -8.75 -18.70 -19.32
N PRO A 84 -7.66 -19.36 -18.89
CA PRO A 84 -7.68 -20.78 -18.51
C PRO A 84 -8.65 -21.11 -17.37
N LEU A 85 -8.94 -20.13 -16.50
CA LEU A 85 -9.88 -20.29 -15.38
C LEU A 85 -11.35 -20.14 -15.80
N ASN A 86 -11.61 -19.87 -17.09
CA ASN A 86 -12.95 -19.67 -17.65
C ASN A 86 -13.78 -18.65 -16.85
N LEU A 87 -13.13 -17.55 -16.45
CA LEU A 87 -13.79 -16.50 -15.68
C LEU A 87 -14.80 -15.77 -16.57
N THR A 88 -15.93 -15.36 -15.97
CA THR A 88 -16.97 -14.65 -16.72
C THR A 88 -16.49 -13.23 -17.03
N LEU A 89 -16.52 -12.88 -18.31
CA LEU A 89 -16.31 -11.53 -18.81
C LEU A 89 -17.60 -10.73 -18.59
N SER A 90 -17.54 -9.69 -17.78
CA SER A 90 -18.66 -8.77 -17.63
C SER A 90 -18.79 -7.94 -18.89
N ASP A 91 -19.89 -8.11 -19.63
CA ASP A 91 -20.23 -7.23 -20.75
C ASP A 91 -20.49 -5.82 -20.20
N PRO A 92 -19.90 -4.74 -20.76
CA PRO A 92 -20.13 -3.37 -20.29
C PRO A 92 -21.59 -2.90 -20.30
N GLY A 93 -22.52 -3.66 -20.90
CA GLY A 93 -23.92 -3.30 -21.06
C GLY A 93 -24.85 -3.59 -19.87
N ASP A 94 -24.52 -4.51 -18.95
CA ASP A 94 -25.51 -5.09 -18.02
C ASP A 94 -25.30 -4.77 -16.54
N ARG A 95 -24.51 -3.76 -16.18
CA ARG A 95 -24.42 -3.30 -14.79
C ARG A 95 -25.19 -1.99 -14.57
N PRO A 96 -26.22 -1.96 -13.70
CA PRO A 96 -26.69 -0.70 -13.16
C PRO A 96 -25.52 0.00 -12.44
N PRO A 97 -25.40 1.33 -12.51
CA PRO A 97 -24.30 2.05 -11.89
C PRO A 97 -24.28 1.73 -10.39
N SER A 98 -23.23 1.02 -9.96
CA SER A 98 -22.95 0.85 -8.53
C SER A 98 -22.92 2.24 -7.88
N PRO A 99 -23.50 2.44 -6.69
CA PRO A 99 -23.46 3.73 -6.03
C PRO A 99 -22.02 4.02 -5.65
N GLN A 100 -21.30 4.70 -6.54
CA GLN A 100 -20.07 5.38 -6.22
C GLN A 100 -20.43 6.30 -5.07
N ARG A 101 -19.95 5.95 -3.87
CA ARG A 101 -20.20 6.67 -2.64
C ARG A 101 -19.81 8.11 -2.91
N ARG A 102 -20.82 8.96 -3.13
CA ARG A 102 -20.68 10.35 -3.57
C ARG A 102 -19.87 11.06 -2.49
N ARG A 103 -18.55 11.11 -2.68
CA ARG A 103 -17.67 11.98 -1.91
C ARG A 103 -18.23 13.38 -2.17
N ARG A 104 -18.47 14.13 -1.10
CA ARG A 104 -18.99 15.49 -1.22
C ARG A 104 -17.90 16.32 -1.91
N GLU A 105 -18.03 16.46 -3.23
CA GLU A 105 -17.31 17.48 -4.00
C GLU A 105 -17.74 18.84 -3.41
N LEU A 106 -16.82 19.56 -2.78
CA LEU A 106 -16.97 21.00 -2.68
C LEU A 106 -16.72 21.56 -4.06
N ASP A 107 -17.74 22.20 -4.62
CA ASP A 107 -17.74 22.95 -5.87
C ASP A 107 -16.60 23.99 -5.87
N PRO A 108 -15.61 23.93 -6.79
CA PRO A 108 -14.81 25.08 -7.15
C PRO A 108 -15.29 25.56 -8.51
N GLY A 109 -16.05 26.65 -8.51
CA GLY A 109 -16.49 27.30 -9.74
C GLY A 109 -15.30 27.59 -10.67
N GLY A 110 -15.50 27.26 -11.95
CA GLY A 110 -14.92 27.96 -13.10
C GLY A 110 -13.40 27.89 -13.27
N GLY A 111 -12.93 26.87 -13.99
CA GLY A 111 -11.62 26.88 -14.62
C GLY A 111 -11.33 25.58 -15.35
N GLN A 112 -11.06 25.64 -16.66
CA GLN A 112 -10.52 24.52 -17.43
C GLN A 112 -9.13 24.16 -16.90
N GLY A 113 -9.09 23.23 -15.95
CA GLY A 113 -7.87 22.52 -15.55
C GLY A 113 -7.78 21.17 -16.28
N PRO A 114 -6.57 20.63 -16.51
CA PRO A 114 -6.40 19.26 -16.99
C PRO A 114 -7.07 18.27 -16.01
N PRO A 115 -7.51 17.08 -16.50
CA PRO A 115 -8.28 16.13 -15.71
C PRO A 115 -7.55 15.76 -14.41
N PRO A 116 -8.28 15.48 -13.31
CA PRO A 116 -7.68 15.17 -12.02
C PRO A 116 -6.89 13.87 -12.12
N VAL A 117 -5.57 14.00 -12.15
CA VAL A 117 -4.62 12.89 -12.02
C VAL A 117 -4.86 12.28 -10.64
N THR A 118 -5.16 10.99 -10.58
CA THR A 118 -5.25 10.25 -9.30
C THR A 118 -3.94 10.48 -8.55
N LEU A 119 -3.98 10.70 -7.22
CA LEU A 119 -2.78 10.98 -6.42
C LEU A 119 -1.65 9.96 -6.63
N ALA A 120 -1.97 8.72 -7.02
CA ALA A 120 -1.02 7.69 -7.43
C ALA A 120 -0.21 8.07 -8.69
N ALA A 121 -0.83 8.69 -9.70
CA ALA A 121 -0.14 9.09 -10.94
C ALA A 121 0.64 10.42 -10.81
N ALA A 122 0.43 11.18 -9.72
CA ALA A 122 1.10 12.46 -9.47
C ALA A 122 2.34 12.35 -8.55
N LYS A 123 2.51 11.25 -7.80
CA LYS A 123 3.70 11.01 -6.98
C LYS A 123 4.75 10.23 -7.77
N LYS A 124 6.00 10.73 -7.75
CA LYS A 124 7.15 9.95 -8.21
C LYS A 124 7.33 8.77 -7.25
N ALA A 125 7.22 7.55 -7.76
CA ALA A 125 7.43 6.33 -6.99
C ALA A 125 8.77 6.41 -6.23
N LYS A 126 8.74 6.17 -4.91
CA LYS A 126 9.94 6.16 -4.06
C LYS A 126 10.70 4.84 -4.22
N SER A 127 9.96 3.73 -4.39
CA SER A 127 10.50 2.40 -4.66
C SER A 127 9.94 1.82 -5.97
N GLU A 128 10.82 1.25 -6.80
CA GLU A 128 10.45 0.65 -8.08
C GLU A 128 11.19 -0.67 -8.30
N THR A 129 10.49 -1.66 -8.86
CA THR A 129 11.08 -2.91 -9.35
C THR A 129 10.62 -3.24 -10.75
N VAL A 130 11.45 -3.97 -11.50
CA VAL A 130 11.19 -4.33 -12.90
C VAL A 130 11.14 -5.85 -13.04
N LEU A 131 10.06 -6.35 -13.62
CA LEU A 131 9.81 -7.75 -13.94
C LEU A 131 9.83 -7.92 -15.46
N SER A 132 10.83 -8.64 -15.96
CA SER A 132 11.00 -8.91 -17.38
C SER A 132 11.40 -10.35 -17.62
N CYS A 133 10.90 -10.92 -18.73
CA CYS A 133 11.27 -12.24 -19.25
C CYS A 133 12.78 -12.37 -19.46
N SER A 134 13.38 -11.34 -20.08
CA SER A 134 14.81 -11.28 -20.41
C SER A 134 15.72 -11.37 -19.18
N THR A 135 15.30 -10.76 -18.07
CA THR A 135 16.03 -10.76 -16.80
C THR A 135 15.80 -12.02 -15.96
N GLY A 136 14.91 -12.91 -16.40
CA GLY A 136 14.53 -14.11 -15.66
C GLY A 136 13.71 -13.85 -14.39
N ARG A 137 13.16 -12.63 -14.23
CA ARG A 137 12.30 -12.27 -13.06
C ARG A 137 10.81 -12.54 -13.28
N ALA A 138 10.42 -12.80 -14.53
CA ALA A 138 9.10 -13.28 -14.89
C ALA A 138 9.23 -14.53 -15.77
N ARG A 139 8.26 -15.44 -15.64
CA ARG A 139 8.09 -16.58 -16.54
C ARG A 139 7.09 -16.20 -17.60
N CYS A 140 7.52 -16.27 -18.85
CA CYS A 140 6.75 -15.79 -19.97
C CYS A 140 6.30 -16.93 -20.88
N VAL A 141 5.10 -16.78 -21.43
CA VAL A 141 4.51 -17.73 -22.37
C VAL A 141 4.44 -17.09 -23.75
N TRP A 142 4.42 -17.92 -24.78
CA TRP A 142 4.36 -17.47 -26.16
C TRP A 142 2.92 -17.55 -26.67
N LEU A 143 2.29 -16.40 -26.87
CA LEU A 143 0.92 -16.31 -27.40
C LEU A 143 0.97 -16.00 -28.89
N GLU A 144 0.57 -16.94 -29.73
CA GLU A 144 0.58 -16.76 -31.19
C GLU A 144 -0.81 -16.45 -31.75
N CYS A 145 -0.93 -15.32 -32.44
CA CYS A 145 -2.14 -14.91 -33.12
C CYS A 145 -1.93 -14.74 -34.62
N PRO A 146 -2.49 -15.63 -35.46
CA PRO A 146 -2.46 -15.45 -36.90
C PRO A 146 -3.36 -14.27 -37.31
N ILE A 147 -2.87 -13.46 -38.24
CA ILE A 147 -3.57 -12.30 -38.79
C ILE A 147 -4.18 -12.71 -40.13
N PRO A 148 -5.52 -12.80 -40.25
CA PRO A 148 -6.17 -13.33 -41.44
C PRO A 148 -6.02 -12.42 -42.66
N ASP A 149 -6.17 -11.10 -42.49
CA ASP A 149 -6.15 -10.10 -43.57
C ASP A 149 -4.94 -9.17 -43.46
N ALA A 150 -3.78 -9.62 -43.94
CA ALA A 150 -2.54 -8.85 -43.92
C ALA A 150 -2.52 -7.64 -44.89
N SER A 151 -3.49 -7.52 -45.80
CA SER A 151 -3.55 -6.49 -46.84
C SER A 151 -4.17 -5.17 -46.37
N ILE A 152 -4.70 -5.14 -45.14
CA ILE A 152 -5.31 -3.96 -44.52
C ILE A 152 -4.69 -3.70 -43.16
N VAL A 153 -4.90 -2.49 -42.65
CA VAL A 153 -4.53 -2.16 -41.28
C VAL A 153 -5.38 -3.00 -40.32
N THR A 154 -4.71 -3.80 -39.49
CA THR A 154 -5.35 -4.69 -38.52
C THR A 154 -4.90 -4.32 -37.11
N ASN A 155 -5.85 -4.22 -36.18
CA ASN A 155 -5.60 -3.94 -34.78
C ASN A 155 -5.77 -5.22 -33.95
N VAL A 156 -4.72 -5.64 -33.27
CA VAL A 156 -4.78 -6.75 -32.32
C VAL A 156 -4.90 -6.17 -30.91
N THR A 157 -6.01 -6.46 -30.24
CA THR A 157 -6.27 -6.03 -28.87
C THR A 157 -6.10 -7.21 -27.93
N VAL A 158 -5.20 -7.08 -26.96
CA VAL A 158 -5.05 -8.03 -25.85
C VAL A 158 -5.63 -7.38 -24.61
N LYS A 159 -6.73 -7.94 -24.10
CA LYS A 159 -7.23 -7.60 -22.77
C LYS A 159 -6.66 -8.57 -21.76
N ALA A 160 -6.22 -8.03 -20.64
CA ALA A 160 -5.65 -8.79 -19.55
C ALA A 160 -5.98 -8.11 -18.22
N ARG A 161 -5.57 -8.72 -17.12
CA ARG A 161 -5.71 -8.14 -15.77
C ARG A 161 -4.46 -8.34 -14.95
N VAL A 162 -4.22 -7.39 -14.07
CA VAL A 162 -3.21 -7.51 -13.01
C VAL A 162 -3.73 -8.49 -11.99
N TRP A 163 -2.91 -9.48 -11.60
CA TRP A 163 -3.29 -10.43 -10.56
C TRP A 163 -3.08 -9.83 -9.17
N ASN A 164 -4.08 -9.13 -8.64
CA ASN A 164 -3.94 -8.31 -7.43
C ASN A 164 -3.34 -9.09 -6.24
N SER A 165 -3.75 -10.34 -6.03
CA SER A 165 -3.24 -11.15 -4.91
C SER A 165 -1.72 -11.31 -4.92
N THR A 166 -1.09 -11.50 -6.08
CA THR A 166 0.37 -11.65 -6.18
C THR A 166 1.06 -10.34 -5.88
N PHE A 167 0.53 -9.22 -6.38
CA PHE A 167 1.11 -7.89 -6.13
C PHE A 167 0.96 -7.46 -4.66
N ILE A 168 -0.18 -7.78 -4.03
CA ILE A 168 -0.42 -7.48 -2.61
C ILE A 168 0.46 -8.34 -1.69
N GLU A 169 0.74 -9.60 -2.05
CA GLU A 169 1.55 -10.50 -1.23
C GLU A 169 3.06 -10.28 -1.43
N ASP A 170 3.50 -10.24 -2.69
CA ASP A 170 4.93 -10.34 -3.02
C ASP A 170 5.56 -8.98 -3.36
N TYR A 171 4.76 -7.96 -3.68
CA TYR A 171 5.25 -6.66 -4.18
C TYR A 171 4.71 -5.44 -3.42
N ARG A 172 4.11 -5.65 -2.23
CA ARG A 172 3.52 -4.57 -1.42
C ARG A 172 4.50 -3.48 -1.00
N ASP A 173 5.79 -3.83 -0.87
CA ASP A 173 6.85 -2.90 -0.45
C ASP A 173 7.32 -1.97 -1.58
N PHE A 174 6.85 -2.20 -2.81
CA PHE A 174 7.16 -1.37 -3.97
C PHE A 174 6.00 -0.43 -4.28
N ASP A 175 6.30 0.87 -4.42
CA ASP A 175 5.31 1.86 -4.87
C ASP A 175 4.91 1.60 -6.32
N ARG A 176 5.87 1.16 -7.15
CA ARG A 176 5.66 0.83 -8.56
C ARG A 176 6.33 -0.47 -8.95
N VAL A 177 5.60 -1.31 -9.66
CA VAL A 177 6.13 -2.50 -10.32
C VAL A 177 5.97 -2.32 -11.83
N ARG A 178 7.10 -2.24 -12.55
CA ARG A 178 7.09 -2.26 -14.01
C ARG A 178 7.16 -3.69 -14.51
N VAL A 179 6.26 -4.04 -15.43
CA VAL A 179 6.26 -5.34 -16.09
C VAL A 179 6.49 -5.13 -17.58
N ASP A 180 7.53 -5.78 -18.12
CA ASP A 180 7.93 -5.68 -19.52
C ASP A 180 7.61 -6.96 -20.29
N GLY A 181 7.07 -6.81 -21.51
CA GLY A 181 6.86 -7.88 -22.46
C GLY A 181 7.26 -7.47 -23.87
N SER A 182 7.23 -8.42 -24.80
CA SER A 182 7.59 -8.19 -26.21
C SER A 182 6.53 -8.73 -27.16
N ALA A 183 6.37 -8.08 -28.30
CA ALA A 183 5.50 -8.52 -29.38
C ALA A 183 6.33 -8.58 -30.68
N THR A 184 6.31 -9.72 -31.34
CA THR A 184 7.06 -9.98 -32.57
C THR A 184 6.10 -10.29 -33.70
N LEU A 185 6.18 -9.52 -34.78
CA LEU A 185 5.51 -9.81 -36.03
C LEU A 185 6.46 -10.60 -36.92
N PHE A 186 6.03 -11.78 -37.37
CA PHE A 186 6.79 -12.64 -38.27
C PHE A 186 5.89 -13.29 -39.32
N LEU A 187 6.51 -13.75 -40.41
CA LEU A 187 5.82 -14.46 -41.48
C LEU A 187 5.98 -15.97 -41.30
N ARG A 188 4.85 -16.69 -41.29
CA ARG A 188 4.81 -18.16 -41.34
C ARG A 188 4.45 -18.60 -42.76
N THR A 189 5.41 -19.17 -43.48
CA THR A 189 5.25 -19.67 -44.86
C THR A 189 5.93 -21.02 -45.04
N SER A 190 5.41 -21.84 -45.95
CA SER A 190 6.05 -23.08 -46.42
C SER A 190 7.00 -22.86 -47.60
N VAL A 191 7.12 -21.63 -48.10
CA VAL A 191 7.91 -21.26 -49.28
C VAL A 191 9.22 -20.59 -48.82
N PRO A 192 10.39 -21.24 -48.99
CA PRO A 192 11.66 -20.75 -48.43
C PRO A 192 12.20 -19.49 -49.12
N THR A 193 11.73 -19.15 -50.32
CA THR A 193 12.13 -17.94 -51.06
C THR A 193 11.45 -16.68 -50.56
N ILE A 194 10.46 -16.80 -49.68
CA ILE A 194 9.72 -15.66 -49.13
C ILE A 194 10.10 -15.53 -47.67
N ASN A 195 10.75 -14.43 -47.35
CA ASN A 195 11.08 -14.07 -45.99
C ASN A 195 10.60 -12.65 -45.70
N MET A 196 10.27 -12.44 -44.44
CA MET A 196 10.01 -11.12 -43.88
C MET A 196 10.94 -10.96 -42.69
N GLU A 197 11.54 -9.78 -42.56
CA GLU A 197 12.31 -9.45 -41.37
C GLU A 197 11.36 -9.35 -40.17
N ASN A 198 11.68 -10.06 -39.09
CA ASN A 198 10.87 -10.01 -37.87
C ASN A 198 10.88 -8.59 -37.30
N LYS A 199 9.69 -8.06 -36.97
CA LYS A 199 9.56 -6.76 -36.33
C LYS A 199 9.13 -6.95 -34.89
N THR A 200 10.03 -6.59 -33.97
CA THR A 200 9.81 -6.71 -32.53
C THR A 200 9.55 -5.34 -31.93
N THR A 201 8.49 -5.23 -31.14
CA THR A 201 8.18 -4.07 -30.31
C THR A 201 8.10 -4.48 -28.85
N TRP A 202 8.53 -3.57 -27.97
CA TRP A 202 8.47 -3.77 -26.52
C TRP A 202 7.26 -3.04 -25.98
N PHE A 203 6.59 -3.66 -25.01
CA PHE A 203 5.53 -3.01 -24.25
C PHE A 203 5.83 -3.14 -22.77
N SER A 204 5.42 -2.13 -22.01
CA SER A 204 5.55 -2.16 -20.56
C SER A 204 4.31 -1.59 -19.89
N VAL A 205 4.04 -2.07 -18.69
CA VAL A 205 3.03 -1.50 -17.81
C VAL A 205 3.65 -1.15 -16.47
N ASP A 206 3.45 0.11 -16.09
CA ASP A 206 3.68 0.59 -14.74
C ASP A 206 2.43 0.28 -13.91
N ILE A 207 2.58 -0.56 -12.89
CA ILE A 207 1.51 -0.97 -11.96
C ILE A 207 1.84 -0.37 -10.59
N ASP A 208 1.04 0.59 -10.18
CA ASP A 208 1.27 1.33 -8.95
C ASP A 208 0.48 0.70 -7.79
N SER A 209 1.08 0.69 -6.61
CA SER A 209 0.38 0.26 -5.40
C SER A 209 -0.71 1.27 -5.05
N GLU A 210 -1.93 0.80 -4.79
CA GLU A 210 -2.98 1.59 -4.16
C GLU A 210 -2.68 1.73 -2.65
N LEU A 211 -1.48 2.20 -2.33
CA LEU A 211 -1.14 2.65 -1.00
C LEU A 211 -2.01 3.88 -0.72
N VAL A 212 -3.08 3.67 0.03
CA VAL A 212 -3.56 4.68 0.97
C VAL A 212 -2.41 4.88 1.96
N GLU A 213 -1.41 5.67 1.57
CA GLU A 213 -0.55 6.30 2.57
C GLU A 213 -1.53 7.10 3.43
N GLU A 214 -1.85 6.60 4.63
CA GLU A 214 -1.94 7.50 5.77
C GLU A 214 -0.67 8.31 5.66
N LEU A 215 -0.77 9.53 5.12
CA LEU A 215 0.38 10.42 5.12
C LEU A 215 0.90 10.33 6.56
N PRO A 216 2.17 9.96 6.81
CA PRO A 216 2.76 10.44 8.05
C PRO A 216 2.48 11.93 7.94
N ALA A 217 1.62 12.46 8.81
CA ALA A 217 1.44 13.88 8.85
C ALA A 217 2.87 14.37 9.05
N GLU A 218 3.48 14.92 7.99
CA GLU A 218 4.68 15.72 8.10
C GLU A 218 4.16 16.93 8.87
N ILE A 219 4.01 16.74 10.18
CA ILE A 219 3.64 17.78 11.10
C ILE A 219 4.86 18.66 11.04
N GLU A 220 4.76 19.71 10.24
CA GLU A 220 5.83 20.66 10.04
C GLU A 220 6.31 21.10 11.43
N LEU A 221 7.62 21.02 11.68
CA LEU A 221 8.19 21.13 13.03
C LEU A 221 7.76 22.40 13.78
N TRP A 222 7.35 23.45 13.06
CA TRP A 222 6.78 24.65 13.67
C TRP A 222 5.47 24.39 14.41
N LEU A 223 4.60 23.47 13.98
CA LEU A 223 3.38 23.11 14.70
C LEU A 223 3.69 22.48 16.06
N VAL A 224 4.77 21.70 16.16
CA VAL A 224 5.27 21.15 17.44
C VAL A 224 5.76 22.29 18.33
N ILE A 225 6.50 23.27 17.78
CA ILE A 225 6.98 24.45 18.52
C ILE A 225 5.81 25.32 19.02
N VAL A 226 4.78 25.52 18.18
CA VAL A 226 3.57 26.26 18.55
C VAL A 226 2.81 25.55 19.66
N ALA A 227 2.65 24.22 19.58
CA ALA A 227 1.99 23.45 20.62
C ALA A 227 2.73 23.51 21.97
N VAL A 228 4.06 23.34 21.96
CA VAL A 228 4.89 23.41 23.17
C VAL A 228 4.85 24.81 23.77
N SER A 229 4.97 25.86 22.95
CA SER A 229 4.92 27.25 23.43
C SER A 229 3.56 27.61 24.01
N ALA A 230 2.46 27.22 23.37
CA ALA A 230 1.11 27.41 23.89
C ALA A 230 0.89 26.64 25.21
N GLY A 231 1.38 25.40 25.30
CA GLY A 231 1.31 24.60 26.52
C GLY A 231 2.09 25.21 27.69
N LEU A 232 3.29 25.75 27.43
CA LEU A 232 4.09 26.43 28.45
C LEU A 232 3.42 27.73 28.93
N LEU A 233 2.82 28.48 28.00
CA LEU A 233 2.08 29.71 28.29
C LEU A 233 0.87 29.42 29.20
N LEU A 234 0.08 28.39 28.84
CA LEU A 234 -1.06 27.95 29.64
C LEU A 234 -0.63 27.50 31.04
N LEU A 235 0.43 26.69 31.13
CA LEU A 235 0.99 26.24 32.42
C LEU A 235 1.40 27.43 33.30
N GLY A 236 2.11 28.41 32.72
CA GLY A 236 2.50 29.63 33.42
C GLY A 236 1.29 30.41 33.94
N LEU A 237 0.23 30.53 33.14
CA LEU A 237 -1.01 31.21 33.53
C LEU A 237 -1.71 30.49 34.69
N ILE A 238 -1.76 29.15 34.67
CA ILE A 238 -2.30 28.34 35.76
C ILE A 238 -1.48 28.54 37.05
N ILE A 239 -0.15 28.54 36.97
CA ILE A 239 0.71 28.80 38.14
C ILE A 239 0.43 30.20 38.72
N LEU A 240 0.28 31.22 37.87
CA LEU A 240 -0.06 32.57 38.30
C LEU A 240 -1.44 32.65 38.95
N LEU A 241 -2.44 31.95 38.40
CA LEU A 241 -3.77 31.85 39.01
C LEU A 241 -3.70 31.14 40.36
N LEU A 242 -3.02 30.00 40.46
CA LEU A 242 -2.86 29.26 41.72
C LEU A 242 -2.08 30.07 42.76
N TRP A 243 -1.11 30.88 42.32
CA TRP A 243 -0.37 31.80 43.20
C TRP A 243 -1.24 32.96 43.68
N LYS A 244 -2.05 33.55 42.79
CA LYS A 244 -2.88 34.72 43.10
C LYS A 244 -4.18 34.36 43.83
N CYS A 245 -4.69 33.14 43.61
CA CYS A 245 -5.77 32.53 44.39
C CYS A 245 -5.27 31.94 45.73
N ASP A 246 -4.01 32.17 46.12
CA ASP A 246 -3.47 31.87 47.45
C ASP A 246 -3.53 30.38 47.84
N PHE A 247 -3.65 29.48 46.85
CA PHE A 247 -3.79 28.02 47.07
C PHE A 247 -2.52 27.41 47.70
N PHE A 248 -1.36 28.05 47.52
CA PHE A 248 -0.08 27.66 48.13
C PHE A 248 0.20 28.36 49.47
N LYS A 249 -0.81 28.84 50.20
CA LYS A 249 -0.67 29.07 51.64
C LYS A 249 -0.56 27.73 52.35
N ARG A 250 0.65 27.16 52.38
CA ARG A 250 1.02 26.19 53.42
C ARG A 250 0.77 26.87 54.77
N THR A 251 -0.28 26.46 55.45
CA THR A 251 -0.47 26.71 56.89
C THR A 251 0.77 26.17 57.60
N ARG A 252 1.72 27.05 57.92
CA ARG A 252 2.89 26.72 58.74
C ARG A 252 2.39 26.47 60.17
N TYR A 253 2.11 25.21 60.50
CA TYR A 253 1.82 24.72 61.85
C TYR A 253 3.03 24.79 62.82
N TYR A 254 3.97 25.73 62.63
CA TYR A 254 5.15 25.86 63.51
C TYR A 254 4.94 26.80 64.71
N ARG A 255 3.73 27.31 64.95
CA ARG A 255 3.44 28.22 66.08
C ARG A 255 2.67 27.63 67.26
N ILE A 256 2.43 26.32 67.28
CA ILE A 256 1.79 25.66 68.43
C ILE A 256 2.63 24.44 68.83
N MET A 257 3.88 24.67 69.21
CA MET A 257 4.61 23.75 70.08
C MET A 257 4.47 24.28 71.51
N PRO A 258 3.75 23.60 72.42
CA PRO A 258 3.78 23.98 73.82
C PRO A 258 5.22 23.85 74.34
N LYS A 259 5.73 24.91 74.98
CA LYS A 259 6.98 24.85 75.74
C LYS A 259 6.80 23.82 76.85
N TYR A 260 7.38 22.64 76.70
CA TYR A 260 7.56 21.74 77.84
C TYR A 260 8.60 22.39 78.75
N HIS A 261 8.20 22.72 79.97
CA HIS A 261 9.17 22.97 81.04
C HIS A 261 9.82 21.63 81.38
N ALA A 262 11.12 21.51 81.13
CA ALA A 262 11.89 20.42 81.67
C ALA A 262 11.88 20.55 83.21
N VAL A 263 11.10 19.72 83.88
CA VAL A 263 11.24 19.50 85.32
C VAL A 263 12.56 18.77 85.51
N ARG A 264 13.54 19.41 86.15
CA ARG A 264 14.76 18.73 86.60
C ARG A 264 14.38 17.75 87.69
N ILE A 265 14.29 16.47 87.33
CA ILE A 265 14.18 15.38 88.29
C ILE A 265 15.54 15.27 89.00
N ARG A 266 15.54 15.39 90.33
CA ARG A 266 16.73 15.27 91.18
C ARG A 266 17.27 13.84 91.08
N GLU A 267 18.59 13.69 90.99
CA GLU A 267 19.37 12.46 90.69
C GLU A 267 19.10 11.24 91.61
N GLU A 268 18.24 11.36 92.63
CA GLU A 268 18.18 10.43 93.76
C GLU A 268 17.18 9.26 93.62
N GLU A 269 16.35 9.23 92.56
CA GLU A 269 15.39 8.13 92.35
C GLU A 269 15.78 7.16 91.21
N ARG A 270 17.02 7.24 90.70
CA ARG A 270 17.44 6.46 89.52
C ARG A 270 17.82 5.00 89.77
N TYR A 271 17.56 4.44 90.95
CA TYR A 271 17.81 3.02 91.24
C TYR A 271 16.62 2.35 91.92
N PRO A 272 15.95 1.38 91.27
CA PRO A 272 15.04 0.48 91.98
C PRO A 272 15.85 -0.50 92.86
N ALA A 273 15.33 -0.78 94.05
CA ALA A 273 15.92 -1.75 94.99
C ALA A 273 15.99 -3.16 94.38
N PRO A 274 17.03 -3.96 94.70
CA PRO A 274 17.19 -5.31 94.16
C PRO A 274 16.08 -6.23 94.69
N GLY A 275 15.18 -6.66 93.80
CA GLY A 275 14.17 -7.69 94.12
C GLY A 275 12.76 -7.49 93.58
N SER A 276 12.46 -6.40 92.87
CA SER A 276 11.12 -6.19 92.32
C SER A 276 10.99 -6.69 90.87
N THR A 277 9.97 -7.52 90.64
CA THR A 277 9.57 -8.08 89.34
C THR A 277 9.24 -6.98 88.32
N LEU A 278 9.80 -7.10 87.11
CA LEU A 278 9.52 -6.18 85.99
C LEU A 278 8.02 -6.12 85.66
N PRO A 279 7.39 -4.93 85.60
CA PRO A 279 6.05 -4.81 85.07
C PRO A 279 6.07 -4.91 83.54
N THR A 280 5.17 -5.73 83.01
CA THR A 280 4.88 -5.94 81.59
C THR A 280 4.65 -4.62 80.82
N LYS A 281 5.37 -4.44 79.71
CA LYS A 281 5.18 -3.32 78.77
C LYS A 281 3.75 -3.32 78.24
N LYS A 282 3.07 -2.17 78.34
CA LYS A 282 1.75 -1.95 77.74
C LYS A 282 1.86 -1.73 76.23
N HIS A 283 0.91 -2.31 75.51
CA HIS A 283 0.84 -2.49 74.04
C HIS A 283 0.69 -1.23 73.18
N TRP A 284 0.65 -0.03 73.76
CA TRP A 284 0.39 1.21 73.01
C TRP A 284 1.60 2.14 72.87
N VAL A 285 2.78 1.72 73.33
CA VAL A 285 4.01 2.52 73.14
C VAL A 285 4.48 2.39 71.69
N THR A 286 4.25 3.43 70.88
CA THR A 286 4.79 3.53 69.53
C THR A 286 6.24 3.98 69.57
N SER A 287 7.15 3.16 69.03
CA SER A 287 8.56 3.53 68.84
C SER A 287 8.67 4.47 67.65
N TRP A 288 9.13 5.69 67.86
CA TRP A 288 9.48 6.59 66.77
C TRP A 288 10.90 6.25 66.30
N GLN A 289 11.01 5.62 65.13
CA GLN A 289 12.27 5.49 64.39
C GLN A 289 12.60 6.85 63.77
N THR A 290 13.57 7.57 64.34
CA THR A 290 14.23 8.68 63.66
C THR A 290 15.02 8.14 62.47
N ARG A 291 14.70 8.66 61.29
CA ARG A 291 15.33 8.32 60.02
C ARG A 291 16.56 9.22 59.86
N ASP A 292 17.73 8.65 60.07
CA ASP A 292 19.01 9.34 59.91
C ASP A 292 19.21 9.81 58.47
N ARG A 293 19.79 11.00 58.33
CA ARG A 293 20.10 11.66 57.07
C ARG A 293 21.57 12.07 57.09
N TYR A 294 22.42 11.27 56.48
CA TYR A 294 23.76 11.56 55.98
C TYR A 294 23.92 10.62 54.76
N TYR A 295 24.20 11.04 53.54
CA TYR A 295 25.16 12.02 53.03
C TYR A 295 24.53 13.00 52.02
#